data_AF-A0A7S4UHT9-F1
#
_entry.id   AF-A0A7S4UHT9-F1
#
_cell.length_a   1.000
_cell.length_b   1.000
_cell.length_c   1.000
_cell.angle_alpha   90.00
_cell.angle_beta   90.00
_cell.angle_gamma   90.00
#
_symmetry.space_group_name_H-M   'P 1'
#
loop_
_entity.id
_entity.type
_entity.pdbx_description
1 polymer ?
#
loop_
_entity_poly.entity_id
_entity_poly.type
_entity_poly.pdbx_seq_one_letter_code
_entity_poly.pdbx_strand_id
1 'polypeptide(L)'
;MGYLRDAMTVTECLHTFCKPCIMQHFSEYLTCPTCEKDLGPAPHEKVRTDRAMQNIVDKVFPHFAKEESVGEKSIQREAEAGTKAREETSAESEAKRRKVASKVAMKKKMQQTQKNSEGGNKKLCLSLFPQEESTKPLPKLLKPYLRSSVEATVKQYKNYLCSKLKQDHNYEVAAVDIEILCRGAPLKNDLSLKTVWSDCWNSTSDLELTYLLKT
;
A
#
# COMPACT_ATOMS: atom_id res chain seq x y z
N MET A 1 -11.11 7.41 -11.79
CA MET A 1 -10.73 6.98 -10.42
C MET A 1 -10.19 8.18 -9.69
N GLY A 2 -10.83 8.58 -8.59
CA GLY A 2 -10.39 9.73 -7.79
C GLY A 2 -9.32 9.35 -6.75
N TYR A 3 -8.46 10.31 -6.40
CA TYR A 3 -7.44 10.19 -5.36
C TYR A 3 -7.88 10.97 -4.11
N LEU A 4 -7.69 10.37 -2.91
CA LEU A 4 -7.97 11.03 -1.63
C LEU A 4 -6.79 11.91 -1.22
N ARG A 5 -6.88 13.19 -1.57
CA ARG A 5 -5.97 14.25 -1.10
C ARG A 5 -6.45 14.79 0.24
N ASP A 6 -5.55 14.88 1.22
CA ASP A 6 -5.87 15.31 2.59
C ASP A 6 -7.10 14.59 3.14
N ALA A 7 -6.99 13.28 3.37
CA ALA A 7 -8.09 12.45 3.83
C ALA A 7 -8.76 13.01 5.10
N MET A 8 -10.08 13.14 5.06
CA MET A 8 -10.95 13.65 6.10
C MET A 8 -12.05 12.64 6.38
N THR A 9 -12.21 12.23 7.63
CA THR A 9 -13.22 11.25 8.05
C THR A 9 -14.28 11.90 8.92
N VAL A 10 -15.55 11.64 8.61
CA VAL A 10 -16.70 12.05 9.42
C VAL A 10 -16.81 11.13 10.65
N THR A 11 -16.80 11.68 11.85
CA THR A 11 -16.77 10.89 13.10
C THR A 11 -18.06 10.11 13.35
N GLU A 12 -19.21 10.64 12.89
CA GLU A 12 -20.54 10.06 13.12
C GLU A 12 -20.88 8.85 12.24
N CYS A 13 -20.18 8.67 11.11
CA CYS A 13 -20.45 7.61 10.14
C CYS A 13 -19.22 6.94 9.54
N LEU A 14 -18.01 7.40 9.86
CA LEU A 14 -16.73 6.85 9.42
C LEU A 14 -16.51 6.82 7.90
N HIS A 15 -17.24 7.64 7.15
CA HIS A 15 -16.94 7.84 5.72
C HIS A 15 -15.79 8.83 5.56
N THR A 16 -14.87 8.49 4.65
CA THR A 16 -13.66 9.26 4.37
C THR A 16 -13.75 9.93 3.01
N PHE A 17 -13.34 11.19 2.95
CA PHE A 17 -13.39 12.06 1.77
C PHE A 17 -12.09 12.83 1.62
N CYS A 18 -11.87 13.44 0.46
CA CYS A 18 -10.79 14.41 0.29
C CYS A 18 -11.17 15.73 0.99
N LYS A 19 -10.21 16.43 1.61
CA LYS A 19 -10.50 17.71 2.30
C LYS A 19 -11.25 18.71 1.42
N PRO A 20 -10.82 19.03 0.19
CA PRO A 20 -11.59 19.99 -0.63
C PRO A 20 -12.98 19.45 -0.98
N CYS A 21 -13.14 18.14 -1.19
CA CYS A 21 -14.42 17.51 -1.50
C CYS A 21 -15.45 17.74 -0.39
N ILE A 22 -15.09 17.41 0.85
CA ILE A 22 -16.02 17.48 1.98
C ILE A 22 -16.27 18.92 2.44
N MET A 23 -15.26 19.78 2.35
CA MET A 23 -15.42 21.21 2.68
C MET A 23 -16.33 21.91 1.65
N GLN A 24 -16.18 21.59 0.36
CA GLN A 24 -17.09 22.08 -0.68
C GLN A 24 -18.53 21.62 -0.42
N HIS A 25 -18.72 20.33 -0.11
CA HIS A 25 -20.05 19.79 0.16
C HIS A 25 -20.76 20.49 1.32
N PHE A 26 -20.03 20.76 2.41
CA PHE A 26 -20.56 21.46 3.58
C PHE A 26 -20.90 22.93 3.35
N SER A 27 -20.60 23.49 2.18
CA SER A 27 -21.07 24.82 1.79
C SER A 27 -22.55 24.82 1.40
N GLU A 28 -23.09 23.67 0.99
CA GLU A 28 -24.46 23.54 0.48
C GLU A 28 -25.30 22.54 1.28
N TYR A 29 -24.67 21.52 1.87
CA TYR A 29 -25.36 20.41 2.52
C TYR A 29 -24.76 20.10 3.89
N LEU A 30 -25.60 19.84 4.88
CA LEU A 30 -25.19 19.49 6.24
C LEU A 30 -25.19 17.97 6.49
N THR A 31 -25.27 17.17 5.42
CA THR A 31 -25.36 15.72 5.48
C THR A 31 -24.06 15.07 5.00
N CYS A 32 -23.90 13.77 5.28
CA CYS A 32 -22.82 12.98 4.72
C CYS A 32 -23.07 12.70 3.22
N PRO A 33 -22.11 12.95 2.31
CA PRO A 33 -22.28 12.68 0.87
C PRO A 33 -22.54 11.20 0.52
N THR A 34 -22.09 10.27 1.36
CA THR A 34 -22.17 8.83 1.07
C THR A 34 -23.43 8.18 1.64
N CYS A 35 -23.88 8.63 2.80
CA CYS A 35 -24.95 7.95 3.55
C CYS A 35 -26.05 8.88 4.04
N GLU A 36 -26.02 10.16 3.63
CA GLU A 36 -27.04 11.18 3.86
C GLU A 36 -27.36 11.45 5.35
N LYS A 37 -26.55 10.93 6.26
CA LYS A 37 -26.69 11.17 7.70
C LYS A 37 -26.59 12.67 7.99
N ASP A 38 -27.55 13.20 8.76
CA ASP A 38 -27.53 14.56 9.25
C ASP A 38 -26.37 14.80 10.24
N LEU A 39 -25.49 15.75 9.90
CA LEU A 39 -24.37 16.16 10.73
C LEU A 39 -24.68 17.43 11.54
N GLY A 40 -25.92 17.92 11.50
CA GLY A 40 -26.37 19.07 12.28
C GLY A 40 -25.72 20.39 11.84
N PRO A 41 -25.85 21.46 12.65
CA PRO A 41 -25.52 22.83 12.23
C PRO A 41 -24.01 23.09 12.05
N ALA A 42 -23.14 22.25 12.62
CA ALA A 42 -21.68 22.40 12.59
C ALA A 42 -20.99 21.13 12.04
N PRO A 43 -21.19 20.78 10.76
CA PRO A 43 -20.65 19.55 10.18
C PRO A 43 -19.11 19.54 10.13
N HIS A 44 -18.48 20.71 10.03
CA HIS A 44 -17.03 20.87 10.04
C HIS A 44 -16.38 20.41 11.35
N GLU A 45 -17.06 20.56 12.49
CA GLU A 45 -16.58 20.08 13.80
C GLU A 45 -16.66 18.56 13.92
N LYS A 46 -17.44 17.89 13.08
CA LYS A 46 -17.64 16.43 13.04
C LYS A 46 -16.75 15.74 12.02
N VAL A 47 -15.82 16.47 11.42
CA VAL A 47 -14.82 15.92 10.50
C VAL A 47 -13.42 16.08 11.08
N ARG A 48 -12.60 15.05 10.90
CA ARG A 48 -11.22 15.01 11.38
C ARG A 48 -10.28 14.55 10.28
N THR A 49 -9.05 15.07 10.30
CA THR A 49 -7.98 14.57 9.43
C THR A 49 -7.70 13.11 9.73
N ASP A 50 -7.77 12.28 8.70
CA ASP A 50 -7.47 10.86 8.79
C ASP A 50 -6.04 10.59 8.31
N ARG A 51 -5.09 10.75 9.23
CA ARG A 51 -3.67 10.50 8.94
C ARG A 51 -3.42 9.04 8.58
N ALA A 52 -4.19 8.11 9.13
CA ALA A 52 -4.02 6.68 8.85
C ALA A 52 -4.42 6.37 7.40
N MET A 53 -5.60 6.85 6.99
CA MET A 53 -6.05 6.73 5.60
C MET A 53 -5.14 7.45 4.63
N GLN A 54 -4.67 8.66 4.95
CA GLN A 54 -3.71 9.37 4.10
C GLN A 54 -2.42 8.55 3.92
N ASN A 55 -1.87 8.01 5.00
CA ASN A 55 -0.67 7.16 4.93
C ASN A 55 -0.87 5.90 4.08
N ILE A 56 -2.08 5.31 4.07
CA ILE A 56 -2.40 4.18 3.20
C ILE A 56 -2.42 4.64 1.75
N VAL A 57 -3.13 5.73 1.46
CA VAL A 57 -3.25 6.31 0.13
C VAL A 57 -1.87 6.65 -0.46
N ASP A 58 -1.00 7.28 0.32
CA ASP A 58 0.35 7.67 -0.13
C ASP A 58 1.26 6.47 -0.41
N LYS A 59 1.09 5.38 0.34
CA LYS A 59 1.85 4.13 0.13
C LYS A 59 1.35 3.34 -1.06
N VAL A 60 0.03 3.32 -1.27
CA VAL A 60 -0.58 2.59 -2.39
C VAL A 60 -0.42 3.36 -3.69
N PHE A 61 -0.52 4.69 -3.66
CA PHE A 61 -0.46 5.54 -4.84
C PHE A 61 0.62 6.64 -4.71
N PRO A 62 1.91 6.26 -4.68
CA PRO A 62 3.01 7.20 -4.40
C PRO A 62 3.27 8.24 -5.50
N HIS A 63 2.69 8.07 -6.69
CA HIS A 63 2.82 9.06 -7.77
C HIS A 63 2.05 10.35 -7.46
N PHE A 64 0.82 10.26 -6.94
CA PHE A 64 0.01 11.44 -6.61
C PHE A 64 0.60 12.23 -5.44
N ALA A 65 1.17 11.55 -4.44
CA ALA A 65 1.86 12.19 -3.32
C ALA A 65 3.09 13.01 -3.77
N LYS A 66 3.79 12.55 -4.82
CA LYS A 66 4.94 13.29 -5.39
C LYS A 66 4.49 14.55 -6.10
N GLU A 67 3.42 14.49 -6.88
CA GLU A 67 2.85 15.63 -7.61
C GLU A 67 2.38 16.75 -6.67
N GLU A 68 1.77 16.41 -5.53
CA GLU A 68 1.41 17.39 -4.50
C GLU A 68 2.63 18.14 -3.95
N SER A 69 3.67 17.40 -3.56
CA SER A 69 4.88 17.99 -2.99
C SER A 69 5.63 18.90 -3.97
N VAL A 70 5.43 18.72 -5.28
CA VAL A 70 5.98 19.58 -6.32
C VAL A 70 5.12 20.83 -6.47
N GLY A 71 3.80 20.67 -6.51
CA GLY A 71 2.83 21.77 -6.56
C GLY A 71 2.94 22.74 -5.38
N GLU A 72 3.03 22.24 -4.15
CA GLU A 72 3.18 23.06 -2.94
C GLU A 72 4.50 23.86 -2.92
N LYS A 73 5.59 23.28 -3.45
CA LYS A 73 6.90 23.95 -3.53
C LYS A 73 6.94 25.05 -4.60
N SER A 74 6.18 24.91 -5.70
CA SER A 74 6.01 25.99 -6.69
C SER A 74 5.25 27.17 -6.07
N ILE A 75 4.12 26.90 -5.41
CA ILE A 75 3.26 27.94 -4.82
C ILE A 75 3.99 28.69 -3.68
N GLN A 76 4.79 27.97 -2.87
CA GLN A 76 5.58 28.61 -1.81
C GLN A 76 6.67 29.53 -2.37
N ARG A 77 7.32 29.16 -3.48
CA ARG A 77 8.30 30.01 -4.17
C ARG A 77 7.67 31.25 -4.81
N GLU A 78 6.44 31.14 -5.29
CA GLU A 78 5.69 32.25 -5.86
C GLU A 78 5.20 33.22 -4.77
N ALA A 79 4.78 32.72 -3.60
CA ALA A 79 4.41 33.53 -2.44
C ALA A 79 5.62 34.28 -1.81
N GLU A 80 6.79 33.64 -1.80
CA GLU A 80 8.06 34.25 -1.35
C GLU A 80 8.62 35.29 -2.34
N ALA A 81 8.26 35.20 -3.63
CA ALA A 81 8.62 36.18 -4.65
C ALA A 81 7.68 37.40 -4.67
N GLY A 82 6.40 37.23 -4.32
CA GLY A 82 5.40 38.31 -4.30
C GLY A 82 5.49 39.27 -3.11
N THR A 83 6.24 38.93 -2.05
CA THR A 83 6.34 39.73 -0.82
C THR A 83 7.54 40.69 -0.77
N LYS A 84 8.42 40.69 -1.79
CA LYS A 84 9.59 41.61 -1.85
C LYS A 84 9.36 42.92 -2.61
N ALA A 85 8.15 43.20 -3.09
CA ALA A 85 7.88 44.37 -3.94
C ALA A 85 7.12 45.52 -3.23
N ARG A 86 6.94 45.49 -1.91
CA ARG A 86 6.24 46.57 -1.19
C ARG A 86 6.72 46.75 0.24
N GLU A 87 7.96 47.20 0.42
CA GLU A 87 8.38 47.89 1.65
C GLU A 87 9.72 48.61 1.39
N GLU A 88 9.67 49.63 0.53
CA GLU A 88 10.65 50.72 0.56
C GLU A 88 9.93 51.94 1.13
N THR A 89 9.99 52.13 2.45
CA THR A 89 10.10 53.45 3.10
C THR A 89 10.34 53.31 4.61
N SER A 90 11.45 53.91 5.05
CA SER A 90 11.68 54.54 6.36
C SER A 90 12.03 53.70 7.61
N ALA A 91 13.33 53.74 7.92
CA ALA A 91 13.95 54.22 9.16
C ALA A 91 13.67 53.53 10.52
N GLU A 92 14.76 52.93 11.02
CA GLU A 92 15.37 53.18 12.35
C GLU A 92 14.56 52.90 13.62
N SER A 93 14.92 51.86 14.37
CA SER A 93 15.62 52.02 15.66
C SER A 93 15.76 50.72 16.48
N GLU A 94 16.76 50.77 17.33
CA GLU A 94 17.44 49.75 18.11
C GLU A 94 16.64 49.02 19.24
N ALA A 95 17.02 47.75 19.41
CA ALA A 95 17.38 47.10 20.68
C ALA A 95 16.31 46.67 21.71
N LYS A 96 16.25 45.35 22.01
CA LYS A 96 16.88 44.74 23.22
C LYS A 96 16.52 43.25 23.44
N ARG A 97 17.59 42.43 23.51
CA ARG A 97 17.89 41.36 24.52
C ARG A 97 17.02 40.08 24.55
N ARG A 98 17.52 38.93 24.05
CA ARG A 98 18.36 37.88 24.72
C ARG A 98 17.63 37.17 25.90
N LYS A 99 17.47 35.84 25.97
CA LYS A 99 18.52 34.78 26.07
C LYS A 99 17.93 33.36 25.84
N VAL A 100 18.52 32.50 24.99
CA VAL A 100 19.57 31.45 25.21
C VAL A 100 19.03 30.07 25.60
N ALA A 101 19.29 29.09 24.71
CA ALA A 101 19.62 27.66 24.89
C ALA A 101 18.89 26.86 23.78
N SER A 102 19.51 26.18 22.80
CA SER A 102 20.79 25.51 22.76
C SER A 102 21.25 25.21 21.33
N LYS A 103 22.55 25.43 21.10
CA LYS A 103 23.51 24.58 20.36
C LYS A 103 23.43 24.40 18.82
N VAL A 104 24.37 25.11 18.16
CA VAL A 104 25.41 24.66 17.18
C VAL A 104 24.92 23.86 15.96
N ALA A 105 24.77 24.44 14.75
CA ALA A 105 25.79 24.54 13.68
C ALA A 105 26.48 23.19 13.34
N MET A 106 26.65 22.69 12.12
CA MET A 106 26.73 23.29 10.79
C MET A 106 26.84 22.15 9.75
N LYS A 107 26.32 22.41 8.53
CA LYS A 107 26.86 22.01 7.21
C LYS A 107 26.97 20.53 6.78
N LYS A 108 26.17 20.25 5.73
CA LYS A 108 26.56 19.81 4.37
C LYS A 108 27.64 18.72 4.21
N LYS A 109 27.22 17.59 3.62
CA LYS A 109 27.79 16.95 2.40
C LYS A 109 26.83 15.83 1.99
N MET A 110 26.23 15.85 0.79
CA MET A 110 26.82 15.59 -0.53
C MET A 110 27.09 14.10 -0.78
N GLN A 111 26.36 13.60 -1.77
CA GLN A 111 26.68 12.50 -2.68
C GLN A 111 26.69 11.06 -2.14
N GLN A 112 25.91 10.24 -2.86
CA GLN A 112 26.25 8.89 -3.29
C GLN A 112 26.74 7.91 -2.23
N THR A 113 25.87 6.97 -1.88
CA THR A 113 26.25 5.56 -1.77
C THR A 113 25.07 4.69 -2.19
N GLN A 114 24.95 4.47 -3.50
CA GLN A 114 24.68 3.11 -3.98
C GLN A 114 25.85 2.26 -3.51
N LYS A 115 25.60 1.29 -2.61
CA LYS A 115 26.13 -0.08 -2.66
C LYS A 115 25.72 -0.86 -1.42
N ASN A 116 25.11 -2.00 -1.70
CA ASN A 116 25.12 -3.24 -0.93
C ASN A 116 24.42 -3.30 0.43
N SER A 117 23.19 -3.85 0.37
CA SER A 117 23.03 -5.23 0.81
C SER A 117 22.28 -6.05 -0.26
N GLU A 118 23.00 -6.47 -1.29
CA GLU A 118 22.62 -7.64 -2.11
C GLU A 118 22.67 -8.89 -1.23
N GLY A 119 21.59 -9.09 -0.50
CA GLY A 119 21.29 -10.28 0.31
C GLY A 119 19.82 -10.34 0.72
N GLY A 120 18.97 -9.52 0.10
CA GLY A 120 17.54 -9.53 0.36
C GLY A 120 16.94 -10.81 -0.19
N ASN A 121 16.42 -11.67 0.69
CA ASN A 121 15.54 -12.79 0.33
C ASN A 121 14.52 -12.31 -0.70
N LYS A 122 14.76 -12.56 -1.99
CA LYS A 122 13.88 -12.13 -3.07
C LYS A 122 12.54 -12.82 -2.83
N LYS A 123 11.46 -12.06 -2.76
CA LYS A 123 10.10 -12.59 -2.56
C LYS A 123 9.27 -12.39 -3.81
N LEU A 124 8.38 -13.33 -4.10
CA LEU A 124 7.38 -13.23 -5.15
C LEU A 124 5.97 -13.39 -4.57
N CYS A 125 4.99 -12.80 -5.25
CA CYS A 125 3.57 -13.00 -4.98
C CYS A 125 3.04 -14.09 -5.90
N LEU A 126 2.24 -15.00 -5.33
CA LEU A 126 1.56 -16.05 -6.07
C LEU A 126 0.15 -16.28 -5.54
N SER A 127 -0.67 -16.97 -6.33
CA SER A 127 -1.97 -17.48 -5.92
C SER A 127 -2.03 -19.01 -6.03
N LEU A 128 -2.78 -19.65 -5.13
CA LEU A 128 -3.04 -21.09 -5.13
C LEU A 128 -4.54 -21.35 -5.14
N PHE A 129 -5.03 -21.98 -6.21
CA PHE A 129 -6.43 -22.34 -6.37
C PHE A 129 -6.62 -23.83 -6.67
N PRO A 130 -7.72 -24.45 -6.22
CA PRO A 130 -8.03 -25.81 -6.64
C PRO A 130 -8.33 -25.85 -8.14
N GLN A 131 -7.93 -26.92 -8.82
CA GLN A 131 -8.24 -27.10 -10.24
C GLN A 131 -9.73 -27.46 -10.43
N GLU A 132 -10.45 -26.66 -11.23
CA GLU A 132 -11.91 -26.76 -11.38
C GLU A 132 -12.37 -28.04 -12.11
N GLU A 133 -11.54 -28.58 -13.01
CA GLU A 133 -11.87 -29.76 -13.83
C GLU A 133 -11.56 -31.11 -13.16
N SER A 134 -11.20 -31.14 -11.88
CA SER A 134 -10.88 -32.39 -11.18
C SER A 134 -12.14 -33.14 -10.75
N THR A 135 -12.13 -34.47 -10.90
CA THR A 135 -13.21 -35.38 -10.47
C THR A 135 -13.41 -35.40 -8.95
N LYS A 136 -12.42 -34.94 -8.18
CA LYS A 136 -12.48 -34.71 -6.72
C LYS A 136 -11.76 -33.40 -6.38
N PRO A 137 -12.43 -32.25 -6.49
CA PRO A 137 -11.79 -30.96 -6.27
C PRO A 137 -11.40 -30.81 -4.79
N LEU A 138 -10.15 -30.39 -4.55
CA LEU A 138 -9.69 -30.08 -3.20
C LEU A 138 -10.38 -28.80 -2.68
N PRO A 139 -10.57 -28.67 -1.36
CA PRO A 139 -11.15 -27.46 -0.78
C PRO A 139 -10.34 -26.21 -1.14
N LYS A 140 -11.02 -25.09 -1.36
CA LYS A 140 -10.39 -23.79 -1.63
C LYS A 140 -9.77 -23.23 -0.36
N LEU A 141 -8.54 -22.73 -0.45
CA LEU A 141 -7.89 -22.04 0.67
C LEU A 141 -8.64 -20.76 1.05
N LEU A 142 -8.73 -20.47 2.35
CA LEU A 142 -9.29 -19.20 2.85
C LEU A 142 -8.44 -17.98 2.44
N LYS A 143 -7.13 -18.18 2.29
CA LYS A 143 -6.15 -17.17 1.86
C LYS A 143 -5.32 -17.70 0.69
N PRO A 144 -5.83 -17.63 -0.55
CA PRO A 144 -5.17 -18.20 -1.72
C PRO A 144 -3.97 -17.38 -2.20
N TYR A 145 -3.89 -16.09 -1.85
CA TYR A 145 -2.80 -15.20 -2.26
C TYR A 145 -1.67 -15.20 -1.21
N LEU A 146 -0.44 -15.44 -1.66
CA LEU A 146 0.72 -15.71 -0.82
C LEU A 146 1.93 -14.89 -1.29
N ARG A 147 2.71 -14.40 -0.32
CA ARG A 147 4.04 -13.83 -0.58
C ARG A 147 5.09 -14.76 0.00
N SER A 148 6.01 -15.23 -0.84
CA SER A 148 6.98 -16.25 -0.45
C SER A 148 8.37 -15.98 -1.00
N SER A 149 9.38 -16.63 -0.42
CA SER A 149 10.74 -16.61 -0.97
C SER A 149 10.73 -17.25 -2.36
N VAL A 150 11.48 -16.67 -3.30
CA VAL A 150 11.68 -17.26 -4.62
C VAL A 150 12.40 -18.61 -4.57
N GLU A 151 13.08 -18.90 -3.46
CA GLU A 151 13.79 -20.16 -3.21
C GLU A 151 12.87 -21.26 -2.67
N ALA A 152 11.62 -20.92 -2.31
CA ALA A 152 10.68 -21.91 -1.84
C ALA A 152 10.39 -22.96 -2.94
N THR A 153 10.32 -24.23 -2.55
CA THR A 153 10.15 -25.34 -3.49
C THR A 153 8.72 -25.83 -3.58
N VAL A 154 8.36 -26.45 -4.70
CA VAL A 154 7.03 -27.07 -4.88
C VAL A 154 6.74 -28.09 -3.78
N LYS A 155 7.73 -28.84 -3.30
CA LYS A 155 7.58 -29.75 -2.14
C LYS A 155 7.10 -29.01 -0.89
N GLN A 156 7.67 -27.84 -0.59
CA GLN A 156 7.25 -27.04 0.55
C GLN A 156 5.80 -26.58 0.40
N TYR A 157 5.36 -26.25 -0.81
CA TYR A 157 3.96 -25.91 -1.09
C TYR A 157 3.00 -27.09 -0.94
N LYS A 158 3.39 -28.30 -1.36
CA LYS A 158 2.60 -29.51 -1.12
C LYS A 158 2.41 -29.78 0.38
N ASN A 159 3.48 -29.63 1.16
CA ASN A 159 3.41 -29.75 2.62
C ASN A 159 2.55 -28.65 3.24
N TYR A 160 2.70 -27.40 2.76
CA TYR A 160 1.87 -26.28 3.18
C TYR A 160 0.38 -26.55 2.95
N LEU A 161 0.01 -27.04 1.75
CA LEU A 161 -1.37 -27.39 1.43
C LEU A 161 -1.91 -28.49 2.36
N CYS A 162 -1.13 -29.55 2.62
CA CYS A 162 -1.49 -30.58 3.59
C CYS A 162 -1.81 -29.98 4.97
N SER A 163 -0.93 -29.15 5.52
CA SER A 163 -1.17 -28.55 6.84
C SER A 163 -2.34 -27.56 6.82
N LYS A 164 -2.48 -26.76 5.76
CA LYS A 164 -3.49 -25.71 5.69
C LYS A 164 -4.89 -26.28 5.46
N LEU A 165 -5.04 -27.30 4.64
CA LEU A 165 -6.32 -27.98 4.41
C LEU A 165 -6.83 -28.71 5.65
N LYS A 166 -5.92 -29.31 6.44
CA LYS A 166 -6.27 -29.86 7.76
C LYS A 166 -6.75 -28.77 8.72
N GLN A 167 -6.05 -27.65 8.78
CA GLN A 167 -6.40 -26.55 9.69
C GLN A 167 -7.72 -25.85 9.31
N ASP A 168 -7.93 -25.58 8.03
CA ASP A 168 -9.03 -24.73 7.58
C ASP A 168 -10.31 -25.52 7.29
N HIS A 169 -10.18 -26.79 6.88
CA HIS A 169 -11.31 -27.62 6.40
C HIS A 169 -11.40 -29.00 7.05
N ASN A 170 -10.53 -29.31 8.03
CA ASN A 170 -10.39 -30.66 8.60
C ASN A 170 -10.18 -31.74 7.52
N TYR A 171 -9.57 -31.37 6.39
CA TYR A 171 -9.37 -32.25 5.25
C TYR A 171 -7.96 -32.83 5.28
N GLU A 172 -7.87 -34.13 5.55
CA GLU A 172 -6.59 -34.84 5.62
C GLU A 172 -6.16 -35.37 4.25
N VAL A 173 -5.02 -34.90 3.78
CA VAL A 173 -4.40 -35.33 2.51
C VAL A 173 -2.89 -35.40 2.70
N ALA A 174 -2.22 -36.39 2.10
CA ALA A 174 -0.76 -36.46 2.14
C ALA A 174 -0.14 -35.62 1.01
N ALA A 175 1.03 -35.02 1.27
CA ALA A 175 1.72 -34.20 0.27
C ALA A 175 2.10 -34.97 -1.02
N VAL A 176 2.16 -36.30 -0.96
CA VAL A 176 2.42 -37.17 -2.12
C VAL A 176 1.22 -37.27 -3.07
N ASP A 177 0.01 -37.09 -2.53
CA ASP A 177 -1.24 -37.16 -3.28
C ASP A 177 -1.64 -35.79 -3.85
N ILE A 178 -0.90 -34.73 -3.52
CA ILE A 178 -1.14 -33.38 -4.05
C ILE A 178 -0.24 -33.15 -5.27
N GLU A 179 -0.85 -32.75 -6.36
CA GLU A 179 -0.18 -32.26 -7.55
C GLU A 179 -0.40 -30.75 -7.68
N ILE A 180 0.69 -30.01 -7.91
CA ILE A 180 0.66 -28.55 -8.13
C ILE A 180 1.02 -28.32 -9.59
N LEU A 181 0.23 -27.49 -10.27
CA LEU A 181 0.34 -27.23 -11.69
C LEU A 181 0.54 -25.73 -11.94
N CYS A 182 1.26 -25.42 -13.01
CA CYS A 182 1.34 -24.08 -13.57
C CYS A 182 0.75 -24.13 -14.99
N ARG A 183 -0.33 -23.38 -15.24
CA ARG A 183 -1.06 -23.40 -16.53
C ARG A 183 -1.44 -24.83 -16.99
N GLY A 184 -1.85 -25.68 -16.05
CA GLY A 184 -2.22 -27.07 -16.32
C GLY A 184 -1.06 -28.06 -16.48
N ALA A 185 0.20 -27.61 -16.45
CA ALA A 185 1.36 -28.50 -16.47
C ALA A 185 1.84 -28.84 -15.04
N PRO A 186 2.01 -30.13 -14.69
CA PRO A 186 2.43 -30.53 -13.35
C PRO A 186 3.88 -30.17 -13.05
N LEU A 187 4.12 -29.67 -11.82
CA LEU A 187 5.43 -29.22 -11.36
C LEU A 187 6.14 -30.30 -10.52
N LYS A 188 7.46 -30.43 -10.75
CA LYS A 188 8.32 -31.34 -9.96
C LYS A 188 8.62 -30.76 -8.58
N ASN A 189 8.83 -31.64 -7.61
CA ASN A 189 8.98 -31.30 -6.18
C ASN A 189 10.22 -30.43 -5.87
N ASP A 190 11.29 -30.60 -6.64
CA ASP A 190 12.59 -29.95 -6.51
C ASP A 190 12.65 -28.56 -7.16
N LEU A 191 11.65 -28.19 -7.95
CA LEU A 191 11.61 -26.87 -8.57
C LEU A 191 11.40 -25.77 -7.52
N SER A 192 12.23 -24.74 -7.62
CA SER A 192 12.05 -23.49 -6.87
C SER A 192 11.02 -22.60 -7.56
N LEU A 193 10.35 -21.74 -6.80
CA LEU A 193 9.43 -20.76 -7.38
C LEU A 193 10.12 -19.80 -8.37
N LYS A 194 11.41 -19.52 -8.18
CA LYS A 194 12.22 -18.76 -9.15
C LYS A 194 12.23 -19.44 -10.52
N THR A 195 12.46 -20.75 -10.53
CA THR A 195 12.48 -21.56 -11.76
C THR A 195 11.08 -21.63 -12.38
N VAL A 196 10.05 -21.87 -11.57
CA VAL A 196 8.65 -21.89 -12.05
C VAL A 196 8.24 -20.55 -12.67
N TRP A 197 8.61 -19.44 -12.04
CA TRP A 197 8.34 -18.09 -12.57
C TRP A 197 9.03 -17.86 -13.92
N SER A 198 10.33 -18.17 -13.99
CA SER A 198 11.17 -17.98 -15.16
C SER A 198 10.69 -18.83 -16.35
N ASP A 199 10.43 -20.11 -16.09
CA ASP A 199 10.28 -21.10 -17.15
C ASP A 199 8.82 -21.29 -17.58
N CYS A 200 7.85 -21.03 -16.69
CA CYS A 200 6.43 -21.34 -16.93
C CYS A 200 5.51 -20.11 -16.96
N TRP A 201 5.89 -18.99 -16.34
CA TRP A 201 5.02 -17.82 -16.23
C TRP A 201 5.42 -16.69 -17.18
N ASN A 202 6.67 -16.21 -17.05
CA ASN A 202 7.26 -15.12 -17.84
C ASN A 202 6.32 -13.93 -18.11
N SER A 203 5.48 -13.59 -17.13
CA SER A 203 4.48 -12.50 -17.19
C SER A 203 4.81 -11.42 -16.17
N THR A 204 4.22 -10.23 -16.35
CA THR A 204 4.29 -9.11 -15.39
C THR A 204 3.28 -9.24 -14.25
N SER A 205 2.37 -10.22 -14.31
CA SER A 205 1.35 -10.50 -13.30
C SER A 205 1.86 -11.47 -12.22
N ASP A 206 1.20 -11.51 -11.06
CA ASP A 206 1.49 -12.48 -9.99
C ASP A 206 1.36 -13.93 -10.50
N LEU A 207 2.18 -14.85 -9.96
CA LEU A 207 2.24 -16.25 -10.41
C LEU A 207 0.97 -17.00 -9.99
N GLU A 208 0.27 -17.60 -10.95
CA GLU A 208 -0.91 -18.41 -10.64
C GLU A 208 -0.59 -19.90 -10.72
N LEU A 209 -0.83 -20.60 -9.62
CA LEU A 209 -0.65 -22.05 -9.50
C LEU A 209 -1.98 -22.70 -9.13
N THR A 210 -2.23 -23.88 -9.67
CA THR A 210 -3.38 -24.70 -9.33
C THR A 210 -2.96 -25.97 -8.60
N TYR A 211 -3.85 -26.57 -7.82
CA TYR A 211 -3.59 -27.84 -7.13
C TYR A 211 -4.76 -28.82 -7.24
N LEU A 212 -4.45 -30.11 -7.29
CA LEU A 212 -5.42 -31.21 -7.38
C LEU A 212 -4.93 -32.46 -6.65
N LEU A 213 -5.84 -33.41 -6.45
CA LEU A 213 -5.52 -34.76 -5.99
C LEU A 213 -5.08 -35.62 -7.16
N LYS A 214 -3.90 -36.23 -7.01
CA LYS A 214 -3.39 -37.23 -7.92
C LYS A 214 -4.37 -38.41 -7.95
N THR A 215 -4.77 -38.82 -9.15
CA THR A 215 -5.64 -39.98 -9.37
C THR A 215 -4.82 -41.25 -9.57
#